data_AF-A0A428YTH6-F1
#
_entry.id   AF-A0A428YTH6-F1
#
_cell.length_a   1.000
_cell.length_b   1.000
_cell.length_c   1.000
_cell.angle_alpha   90.00
_cell.angle_beta   90.00
_cell.angle_gamma   90.00
#
_symmetry.space_group_name_H-M   'P 1'
#
loop_
_entity.id
_entity.type
_entity.pdbx_description
1 polymer ?
#
loop_
_entity_poly.entity_id
_entity_poly.type
_entity_poly.pdbx_seq_one_letter_code
_entity_poly.pdbx_strand_id
1 'polypeptide(L)'
;MQATVTDIRSDVAVLRLSGELDADTATRLHELLAELLERQVPRIVVDLSDLKFCDSVGLSAFITAKQVIVARGGWLSFAGANKFLVT
;
A
#
# COMPACT_ATOMS: atom_id res chain seq x y z
N MET A 1 11.83 4.29 1.80
CA MET A 1 10.42 4.58 1.44
C MET A 1 9.82 5.64 2.37
N GLN A 2 9.09 6.61 1.84
CA GLN A 2 8.14 7.40 2.63
C GLN A 2 6.72 7.00 2.25
N ALA A 3 5.84 6.99 3.23
CA ALA A 3 4.44 6.68 3.05
C ALA A 3 3.59 7.68 3.81
N THR A 4 2.60 8.25 3.14
CA THR A 4 1.76 9.30 3.70
C THR A 4 0.31 9.04 3.32
N VAL A 5 -0.57 9.13 4.31
CA VAL A 5 -2.01 9.11 4.07
C VAL A 5 -2.40 10.49 3.57
N THR A 6 -2.75 10.58 2.28
CA THR A 6 -3.00 11.86 1.60
C THR A 6 -4.46 12.27 1.61
N ASP A 7 -5.37 11.30 1.66
CA ASP A 7 -6.81 11.54 1.68
C ASP A 7 -7.51 10.41 2.46
N ILE A 8 -8.50 10.76 3.26
CA ILE A 8 -9.43 9.83 3.90
C ILE A 8 -10.83 10.32 3.55
N ARG A 9 -11.45 9.70 2.54
CA ARG A 9 -12.83 10.01 2.15
C ARG A 9 -13.73 8.94 2.69
N SER A 10 -14.61 9.28 3.63
CA SER A 10 -15.71 8.46 4.17
C SER A 10 -15.31 7.02 4.55
N ASP A 11 -15.11 6.17 3.55
CA ASP A 11 -14.81 4.73 3.57
C ASP A 11 -13.43 4.36 2.98
N VAL A 12 -12.76 5.23 2.22
CA VAL A 12 -11.50 4.97 1.51
C VAL A 12 -10.33 5.81 2.05
N ALA A 13 -9.17 5.19 2.24
CA ALA A 13 -7.90 5.86 2.54
C ALA A 13 -6.94 5.77 1.33
N VAL A 14 -6.27 6.88 1.01
CA VAL A 14 -5.25 6.94 -0.04
C VAL A 14 -3.86 7.00 0.59
N LEU A 15 -3.09 5.93 0.41
CA LEU A 15 -1.71 5.82 0.86
C LEU A 15 -0.78 6.12 -0.31
N ARG A 16 -0.09 7.26 -0.29
CA ARG A 16 0.93 7.57 -1.28
C ARG A 16 2.28 7.01 -0.83
N LEU A 17 2.92 6.24 -1.71
CA LEU A 17 4.27 5.72 -1.50
C LEU A 17 5.27 6.45 -2.39
N SER A 18 6.42 6.79 -1.83
CA SER A 18 7.50 7.41 -2.57
C SER A 18 8.87 6.83 -2.21
N GLY A 19 9.80 6.92 -3.17
CA GLY A 19 11.15 6.37 -3.05
C GLY A 19 11.19 4.90 -3.49
N GLU A 20 11.82 4.05 -2.70
CA GLU A 20 12.06 2.64 -3.03
C GLU A 20 11.40 1.75 -1.99
N LEU A 21 10.76 0.67 -2.45
CA LEU A 21 10.17 -0.39 -1.63
C LEU A 21 11.02 -1.66 -1.77
N ASP A 22 11.65 -2.03 -0.68
CA ASP A 22 12.59 -3.15 -0.52
C ASP A 22 12.31 -3.88 0.80
N ALA A 23 13.12 -4.89 1.12
CA ALA A 23 12.98 -5.64 2.37
C ALA A 23 13.03 -4.76 3.64
N ASP A 24 13.90 -3.75 3.67
CA ASP A 24 14.08 -2.87 4.83
C ASP A 24 12.84 -1.97 5.04
N THR A 25 12.24 -1.53 3.94
CA THR A 25 11.11 -0.59 3.96
C THR A 25 9.75 -1.28 3.95
N ALA A 26 9.68 -2.56 3.58
CA ALA A 26 8.46 -3.37 3.62
C ALA A 26 7.88 -3.47 5.03
N THR A 27 8.72 -3.53 6.07
CA THR A 27 8.25 -3.52 7.47
C THR A 27 7.45 -2.25 7.78
N ARG A 28 7.94 -1.09 7.32
CA ARG A 28 7.27 0.19 7.54
C ARG A 28 5.91 0.28 6.82
N LEU A 29 5.81 -0.32 5.63
CA LEU A 29 4.54 -0.42 4.92
C LEU A 29 3.52 -1.25 5.71
N HIS A 30 3.93 -2.37 6.29
CA HIS A 30 3.05 -3.21 7.10
C HIS A 30 2.53 -2.49 8.34
N GLU A 31 3.39 -1.73 9.04
CA GLU A 31 2.98 -0.94 10.21
C GLU A 31 1.89 0.07 9.85
N LEU A 32 2.09 0.85 8.79
CA LEU A 32 1.11 1.86 8.35
C LEU A 32 -0.20 1.24 7.87
N LEU A 33 -0.12 0.09 7.19
CA LEU A 33 -1.31 -0.64 6.81
C LEU A 33 -2.02 -1.21 8.04
N ALA A 34 -1.30 -1.68 9.06
CA ALA A 34 -1.90 -2.14 10.31
C ALA A 34 -2.68 -1.03 11.02
N GLU A 35 -2.17 0.20 11.03
CA GLU A 35 -2.88 1.38 11.55
C GLU A 35 -4.17 1.65 10.73
N LEU A 36 -4.09 1.61 9.39
CA LEU A 36 -5.27 1.80 8.52
C LEU A 36 -6.30 0.68 8.63
N LEU A 37 -5.86 -0.52 9.00
CA LEU A 37 -6.68 -1.71 9.19
C LEU A 37 -7.52 -1.65 10.48
N GLU A 38 -7.25 -0.73 11.43
CA GLU A 38 -8.10 -0.50 12.61
C GLU A 38 -9.50 0.03 12.24
N ARG A 39 -9.71 0.47 11.00
CA ARG A 39 -11.01 0.90 10.46
C ARG A 39 -11.93 -0.30 10.18
N GLN A 40 -13.23 -0.11 10.38
CA GLN A 40 -14.23 -1.20 10.32
C GLN A 40 -14.37 -1.88 8.95
N VAL A 41 -14.22 -1.15 7.83
CA VAL A 41 -14.15 -1.69 6.47
C VAL A 41 -13.02 -0.97 5.72
N PRO A 42 -11.79 -1.51 5.71
CA PRO A 42 -10.65 -0.80 5.17
C PRO A 42 -10.65 -0.87 3.64
N ARG A 43 -10.94 0.26 2.98
CA ARG A 43 -10.76 0.41 1.54
C ARG A 43 -9.53 1.27 1.32
N ILE A 44 -8.50 0.73 0.68
CA ILE A 44 -7.20 1.38 0.58
C ILE A 44 -6.78 1.47 -0.89
N VAL A 45 -6.44 2.69 -1.31
CA VAL A 45 -5.78 2.94 -2.58
C VAL A 45 -4.32 3.24 -2.30
N VAL A 46 -3.41 2.48 -2.89
CA VAL A 46 -1.98 2.75 -2.84
C VAL A 46 -1.60 3.51 -4.10
N ASP A 47 -1.22 4.78 -3.94
CA ASP A 47 -0.68 5.60 -5.02
C ASP A 47 0.82 5.33 -5.16
N LEU A 48 1.20 4.72 -6.28
CA LEU A 48 2.56 4.33 -6.64
C LEU A 48 3.24 5.33 -7.58
N SER A 49 2.61 6.48 -7.87
CA SER A 49 3.10 7.45 -8.86
C SER A 49 4.53 7.94 -8.57
N ASP A 50 4.88 8.06 -7.29
CA ASP A 50 6.20 8.51 -6.83
C ASP A 50 7.12 7.35 -6.39
N LEU A 51 6.67 6.10 -6.55
CA LEU A 51 7.48 4.93 -6.28
C LEU A 51 8.44 4.68 -7.45
N LYS A 52 9.73 4.68 -7.13
CA LYS A 52 10.83 4.56 -8.09
C LYS A 52 11.27 3.13 -8.29
N PHE A 53 11.09 2.28 -7.28
CA PHE A 53 11.54 0.89 -7.28
C PHE A 53 10.70 0.03 -6.34
N CYS A 54 10.50 -1.22 -6.71
CA CYS A 54 9.89 -2.26 -5.89
C CYS A 54 10.56 -3.60 -6.20
N ASP A 55 11.15 -4.26 -5.20
CA ASP A 55 11.65 -5.63 -5.36
C ASP A 55 10.55 -6.68 -5.12
N SER A 56 10.93 -7.95 -5.17
CA SER A 56 10.02 -9.08 -4.90
C SER A 56 9.48 -9.09 -3.45
N VAL A 57 10.24 -8.54 -2.50
CA VAL A 57 9.83 -8.45 -1.10
C VAL A 57 8.75 -7.36 -0.95
N GLY A 58 8.93 -6.22 -1.60
CA GLY A 58 7.92 -5.16 -1.70
C GLY A 58 6.62 -5.65 -2.33
N LEU A 59 6.70 -6.43 -3.42
CA LEU A 59 5.53 -7.02 -4.05
C LEU A 59 4.83 -8.04 -3.13
N SER A 60 5.61 -8.85 -2.39
CA SER A 60 5.07 -9.80 -1.42
C SER A 60 4.37 -9.11 -0.24
N ALA A 61 4.87 -7.95 0.18
CA ALA A 61 4.22 -7.11 1.18
C ALA A 61 2.84 -6.63 0.71
N PHE A 62 2.72 -6.22 -0.56
CA PHE A 62 1.43 -5.85 -1.15
C PHE A 62 0.44 -7.01 -1.22
N ILE A 63 0.90 -8.21 -1.56
CA ILE A 63 0.05 -9.41 -1.63
C ILE A 63 -0.47 -9.75 -0.22
N THR A 64 0.42 -9.76 0.77
CA THR A 64 0.07 -10.01 2.18
C THR A 64 -0.94 -8.99 2.68
N ALA A 65 -0.69 -7.70 2.43
CA ALA A 65 -1.61 -6.62 2.77
C ALA A 65 -3.00 -6.82 2.16
N LYS A 66 -3.06 -7.15 0.86
CA LYS A 66 -4.32 -7.40 0.15
C LYS A 66 -5.10 -8.54 0.79
N GLN A 67 -4.43 -9.64 1.13
CA GLN A 67 -5.08 -10.79 1.78
C GLN A 67 -5.72 -10.40 3.12
N VAL A 68 -4.99 -9.66 3.96
CA VAL A 68 -5.49 -9.19 5.26
C VAL A 68 -6.69 -8.25 5.09
N ILE A 69 -6.62 -7.30 4.15
CA ILE A 69 -7.70 -6.34 3.88
C ILE A 69 -8.96 -7.05 3.38
N VAL A 70 -8.81 -8.00 2.45
CA VAL A 70 -9.94 -8.78 1.91
C VAL A 70 -10.56 -9.66 2.99
N ALA A 71 -9.77 -10.27 3.88
CA ALA A 71 -10.27 -11.05 5.00
C ALA A 71 -11.13 -10.23 5.98
N ARG A 72 -10.94 -8.90 6.03
CA ARG A 72 -11.77 -7.96 6.82
C ARG A 72 -12.95 -7.37 6.02
N GLY A 73 -13.23 -7.87 4.82
CA GLY A 73 -14.30 -7.37 3.95
C GLY A 73 -14.00 -6.06 3.23
N GLY A 74 -12.74 -5.63 3.23
CA GLY A 74 -12.25 -4.46 2.51
C GLY A 74 -11.68 -4.79 1.13
N TRP A 75 -11.02 -3.81 0.51
CA TRP A 75 -10.25 -4.01 -0.73
C TRP A 75 -9.00 -3.14 -0.79
N LEU A 76 -7.99 -3.63 -1.51
CA LEU A 76 -6.76 -2.90 -1.82
C LEU A 76 -6.67 -2.71 -3.34
N SER A 77 -6.47 -1.47 -3.77
CA SER A 77 -6.26 -1.10 -5.18
C SER A 77 -4.97 -0.31 -5.35
N PHE A 78 -4.36 -0.40 -6.53
CA PHE A 78 -3.15 0.33 -6.89
C PHE A 78 -3.47 1.39 -7.93
N ALA A 79 -2.95 2.60 -7.73
CA ALA A 79 -3.04 3.71 -8.67
C ALA A 79 -1.62 4.17 -9.04
N GLY A 80 -1.47 4.81 -10.20
CA GLY A 80 -0.19 5.41 -10.58
C GLY A 80 0.94 4.40 -10.80
N ALA A 81 0.64 3.14 -11.11
CA ALA A 81 1.67 2.13 -11.36
C ALA A 81 2.60 2.58 -12.50
N ASN A 82 3.87 2.78 -12.16
CA ASN A 82 4.93 3.13 -13.07
C ASN A 82 5.31 1.92 -13.96
N LYS A 83 5.80 2.18 -15.19
CA LYS A 83 6.38 1.18 -16.11
C LYS A 83 7.35 0.19 -15.45
N PHE A 84 8.04 0.56 -14.36
CA PHE A 84 8.92 -0.34 -13.60
C PHE A 84 8.23 -1.56 -12.97
N LEU A 85 6.90 -1.51 -12.75
CA LEU A 85 6.12 -2.62 -12.19
C LEU A 85 5.45 -3.51 -13.25
N VAL A 86 5.64 -3.19 -14.54
CA VAL A 86 4.96 -3.83 -15.69
C VAL A 86 5.96 -4.46 -16.66
N THR A 87 7.23 -4.59 -16.27
CA THR A 87 8.27 -5.25 -17.07
C THR A 87 8.49 -6.67 -16.53
#